data_AF-G5JZL0-F1
#
_entry.id   AF-G5JZL0-F1
#
_cell.length_a   1.000
_cell.length_b   1.000
_cell.length_c   1.000
_cell.angle_alpha   90.00
_cell.angle_beta   90.00
_cell.angle_gamma   90.00
#
_symmetry.space_group_name_H-M   'P 1'
#
loop_
_entity.id
_entity.type
_entity.pdbx_description
1 polymer ?
#
loop_
_entity_poly.entity_id
_entity_poly.type
_entity_poly.pdbx_seq_one_letter_code
_entity_poly.pdbx_strand_id
1 'polypeptide(L)'
;MKAILQNKLFLTLFASNKLSDFGDVMFYLALMAYVLQMPGYKLAVSIVSVSEALPILTSFVMGYLADRTIDKPRTILYTLTFRVFVYLVVASVVSFRPSIAVVFALALLNLLSDLTGQYEN
;
A
#
# COMPACT_ATOMS: atom_id res chain seq x y z
N MET A 1 -29.32 1.66 9.86
CA MET A 1 -28.80 2.28 8.61
C MET A 1 -28.85 3.81 8.61
N LYS A 2 -29.99 4.48 8.89
CA LYS A 2 -30.07 5.96 8.90
C LYS A 2 -29.05 6.65 9.82
N ALA A 3 -28.79 6.09 11.01
CA ALA A 3 -27.79 6.63 11.94
C ALA A 3 -26.34 6.61 11.42
N ILE A 4 -25.98 5.61 10.61
CA ILE A 4 -24.64 5.49 10.01
C ILE A 4 -24.45 6.55 8.92
N LEU A 5 -25.49 6.75 8.09
CA LEU A 5 -25.51 7.74 7.02
C LEU A 5 -25.58 9.20 7.53
N GLN A 6 -25.87 9.41 8.80
CA GLN A 6 -25.90 10.73 9.43
C GLN A 6 -24.58 11.08 10.14
N ASN A 7 -23.74 10.09 10.42
CA ASN A 7 -22.45 10.31 11.05
C ASN A 7 -21.43 10.76 10.01
N LYS A 8 -21.27 12.09 9.86
CA LYS A 8 -20.33 12.70 8.91
C LYS A 8 -18.89 12.23 9.13
N LEU A 9 -18.45 12.11 10.38
CA LEU A 9 -17.09 11.69 10.70
C LEU A 9 -16.83 10.25 10.24
N PHE A 10 -17.76 9.34 10.52
CA PHE A 10 -17.70 7.96 10.02
C PHE A 10 -17.66 7.93 8.49
N LEU A 11 -18.56 8.68 7.82
CA LEU A 11 -18.63 8.69 6.36
C LEU A 11 -17.35 9.24 5.71
N THR A 12 -16.75 10.29 6.28
CA THR A 12 -15.49 10.85 5.77
C THR A 12 -14.35 9.86 5.90
N LEU A 13 -14.20 9.21 7.07
CA LEU A 13 -13.17 8.19 7.28
C LEU A 13 -13.40 6.99 6.37
N PHE A 14 -14.64 6.51 6.28
CA PHE A 14 -14.99 5.40 5.40
C PHE A 14 -14.67 5.70 3.93
N ALA A 15 -15.08 6.87 3.43
CA ALA A 15 -14.81 7.26 2.05
C ALA A 15 -13.30 7.40 1.79
N SER A 16 -12.55 7.96 2.74
CA SER A 16 -11.09 8.12 2.62
C SER A 16 -10.38 6.76 2.59
N ASN A 17 -10.74 5.84 3.48
CA ASN A 17 -10.18 4.49 3.50
C ASN A 17 -10.53 3.74 2.21
N LYS A 18 -11.77 3.83 1.73
CA LYS A 18 -12.17 3.18 0.48
C LYS A 18 -11.46 3.76 -0.75
N LEU A 19 -11.17 5.05 -0.74
CA LEU A 19 -10.37 5.68 -1.79
C LEU A 19 -8.90 5.20 -1.73
N SER A 20 -8.34 5.04 -0.53
CA SER A 20 -7.00 4.48 -0.35
C SER A 20 -6.94 3.03 -0.85
N ASP A 21 -7.86 2.17 -0.39
CA ASP A 21 -7.96 0.77 -0.83
C ASP A 21 -8.07 0.68 -2.36
N PHE A 22 -8.86 1.58 -2.98
CA PHE A 22 -8.99 1.64 -4.43
C PHE A 22 -7.66 1.99 -5.10
N GLY A 23 -6.92 2.96 -4.55
CA GLY A 23 -5.59 3.33 -5.02
C GLY A 23 -4.60 2.17 -4.98
N ASP A 24 -4.61 1.38 -3.91
CA ASP A 24 -3.74 0.22 -3.74
C ASP A 24 -4.04 -0.86 -4.79
N VAL A 25 -5.32 -1.15 -5.03
CA VAL A 25 -5.73 -2.08 -6.10
C VAL A 25 -5.29 -1.57 -7.48
N MET A 26 -5.49 -0.28 -7.76
CA MET A 26 -5.06 0.32 -9.04
C MET A 26 -3.55 0.23 -9.22
N PHE A 27 -2.78 0.50 -8.16
CA PHE A 27 -1.32 0.40 -8.17
C PHE A 27 -0.88 -1.05 -8.46
N TYR A 28 -1.43 -2.03 -7.75
CA TYR A 28 -1.10 -3.44 -7.96
C TYR A 28 -1.38 -3.88 -9.41
N LEU A 29 -2.53 -3.50 -9.98
CA LEU A 29 -2.86 -3.80 -11.37
C LEU A 29 -1.89 -3.14 -12.35
N ALA A 30 -1.51 -1.88 -12.12
CA ALA A 30 -0.54 -1.17 -12.94
C ALA A 30 0.85 -1.80 -12.86
N LEU A 31 1.29 -2.17 -11.65
CA LEU A 31 2.57 -2.86 -11.43
C LEU A 31 2.59 -4.22 -12.14
N MET A 32 1.51 -4.99 -12.07
CA MET A 32 1.40 -6.26 -12.77
C MET A 32 1.46 -6.07 -14.30
N ALA A 33 0.72 -5.09 -14.83
CA ALA A 33 0.77 -4.74 -16.25
C ALA A 33 2.18 -4.30 -16.71
N TYR A 34 2.92 -3.60 -15.85
CA TYR A 34 4.30 -3.22 -16.09
C TYR A 34 5.24 -4.45 -16.11
N VAL A 35 5.11 -5.35 -15.14
CA VAL A 35 5.92 -6.58 -15.03
C VAL A 35 5.71 -7.52 -16.23
N LEU A 36 4.48 -7.63 -16.73
CA LEU A 36 4.14 -8.51 -17.84
C LEU A 36 4.77 -8.09 -19.19
N GLN A 37 5.26 -6.85 -19.31
CA GLN A 37 5.98 -6.39 -20.50
C GLN A 37 7.41 -6.97 -20.59
N MET A 38 7.91 -7.56 -19.50
CA MET A 38 9.27 -8.07 -19.43
C MET A 38 9.38 -9.51 -19.95
N PRO A 39 10.38 -9.85 -20.78
CA PRO A 39 10.65 -11.24 -21.12
C PRO A 39 11.06 -12.01 -19.85
N GLY A 40 10.53 -13.21 -19.68
CA GLY A 40 10.81 -14.03 -18.48
C GLY A 40 10.16 -13.49 -17.20
N TYR A 41 9.01 -12.82 -17.28
CA TYR A 41 8.28 -12.20 -16.17
C TYR A 41 7.97 -13.11 -14.95
N LYS A 42 8.08 -14.44 -15.06
CA LYS A 42 7.72 -15.37 -13.98
C LYS A 42 8.38 -15.03 -12.64
N LEU A 43 9.70 -14.75 -12.66
CA LEU A 43 10.43 -14.37 -11.44
C LEU A 43 9.94 -13.02 -10.90
N ALA A 44 9.72 -12.04 -11.78
CA ALA A 44 9.24 -10.72 -11.41
C ALA A 44 7.83 -10.77 -10.80
N VAL A 45 6.93 -11.57 -11.36
CA VAL A 45 5.60 -11.83 -10.79
C VAL A 45 5.73 -12.47 -9.41
N SER A 46 6.58 -13.47 -9.24
CA SER A 46 6.79 -14.10 -7.93
C SER A 46 7.30 -13.11 -6.88
N ILE A 47 8.22 -12.21 -7.23
CA ILE A 47 8.71 -11.15 -6.33
C ILE A 47 7.55 -10.26 -5.88
N VAL A 48 6.72 -9.79 -6.82
CA VAL A 48 5.56 -8.95 -6.50
C VAL A 48 4.57 -9.71 -5.62
N SER A 49 4.23 -10.96 -5.96
CA SER A 49 3.28 -11.76 -5.16
C SER A 49 3.78 -12.01 -3.72
N VAL A 50 5.07 -12.27 -3.53
CA VAL A 50 5.66 -12.43 -2.19
C VAL A 50 5.60 -11.10 -1.43
N SER A 51 5.93 -9.99 -2.10
CA SER A 51 5.84 -8.65 -1.54
C SER A 51 4.44 -8.32 -1.03
N GLU A 52 3.39 -8.69 -1.77
CA GLU A 52 1.99 -8.47 -1.38
C GLU A 52 1.52 -9.40 -0.25
N ALA A 53 2.02 -10.64 -0.22
CA ALA A 53 1.66 -11.60 0.82
C ALA A 53 2.26 -11.25 2.19
N LEU A 54 3.46 -10.67 2.21
CA LEU A 54 4.19 -10.38 3.45
C LEU A 54 3.44 -9.43 4.41
N PRO A 55 2.90 -8.27 3.96
CA PRO A 55 2.07 -7.43 4.81
C PRO A 55 0.90 -8.21 5.38
N ILE A 56 0.16 -8.94 4.56
CA ILE A 56 -1.04 -9.68 5.01
C ILE A 56 -0.68 -10.63 6.17
N LEU A 57 0.42 -11.38 6.01
CA LEU A 57 0.93 -12.31 7.03
C LEU A 57 1.44 -11.61 8.28
N THR A 58 1.89 -10.36 8.19
CA THR A 58 2.45 -9.58 9.31
C THR A 58 1.48 -8.54 9.89
N SER A 59 0.24 -8.49 9.39
CA SER A 59 -0.80 -7.55 9.82
C SER A 59 -1.09 -7.57 11.32
N PHE A 60 -1.05 -8.74 11.94
CA PHE A 60 -1.23 -8.88 13.40
C PHE A 60 -0.13 -8.15 14.20
N VAL A 61 1.09 -8.10 13.67
CA VAL A 61 2.22 -7.39 14.30
C VAL A 61 1.97 -5.89 14.25
N MET A 62 1.57 -5.38 13.08
CA MET A 62 1.28 -3.96 12.92
C MET A 62 0.08 -3.51 13.75
N GLY A 63 -0.98 -4.32 13.82
CA GLY A 63 -2.13 -4.05 14.69
C GLY A 63 -1.73 -3.98 16.17
N TYR A 64 -0.90 -4.92 16.63
CA TYR A 64 -0.37 -4.90 17.99
C TYR A 64 0.47 -3.64 18.29
N LEU A 65 1.31 -3.20 17.34
CA LEU A 65 2.08 -1.96 17.49
C LEU A 65 1.19 -0.71 17.48
N ALA A 66 0.16 -0.69 16.62
CA ALA A 66 -0.81 0.40 16.54
C ALA A 66 -1.57 0.58 17.86
N ASP A 67 -1.95 -0.51 18.53
CA ASP A 67 -2.66 -0.47 19.83
C ASP A 67 -1.77 0.02 20.98
N ARG A 68 -0.45 -0.17 20.88
CA ARG A 68 0.51 0.36 21.86
C ARG A 68 0.91 1.81 21.62
N THR A 69 0.42 2.43 20.54
CA THR A 69 0.80 3.78 20.16
C THR A 69 -0.03 4.80 20.93
N ILE A 70 0.65 5.71 21.65
CA ILE A 70 0.00 6.72 22.51
C ILE A 70 -0.92 7.65 21.70
N ASP A 71 -0.39 8.21 20.61
CA ASP A 71 -1.13 9.11 19.70
C ASP A 71 -1.44 8.40 18.37
N LYS A 72 -2.32 7.39 18.41
CA LYS A 72 -2.70 6.60 17.21
C LYS A 72 -3.15 7.48 16.03
N PRO A 73 -4.03 8.49 16.18
CA PRO A 73 -4.45 9.32 15.05
C PRO A 73 -3.32 10.11 14.39
N ARG A 74 -2.38 10.64 15.18
CA ARG A 74 -1.21 11.36 14.63
C ARG A 74 -0.28 10.42 13.90
N THR A 75 -0.09 9.22 14.44
CA THR A 75 0.77 8.21 13.83
C THR A 75 0.20 7.73 12.49
N ILE A 76 -1.12 7.53 12.41
CA ILE A 76 -1.81 7.23 11.15
C ILE A 76 -1.59 8.36 10.11
N LEU A 77 -1.69 9.63 10.51
CA LEU A 77 -1.41 10.74 9.60
C LEU A 77 0.05 10.73 9.10
N TYR A 78 1.02 10.39 9.96
CA TYR A 78 2.42 10.27 9.56
C TYR A 78 2.65 9.10 8.60
N THR A 79 2.04 7.93 8.84
CA THR A 79 2.18 6.78 7.93
C THR A 79 1.51 7.06 6.58
N LEU A 80 0.33 7.68 6.55
CA LEU A 80 -0.33 8.10 5.32
C LEU A 80 0.50 9.13 4.54
N THR A 81 1.08 10.11 5.22
CA THR A 81 1.95 11.10 4.59
C THR A 81 3.21 10.44 4.01
N PHE A 82 3.80 9.49 4.74
CA PHE A 82 4.91 8.67 4.25
C PHE A 82 4.54 7.88 2.99
N ARG A 83 3.36 7.25 2.96
CA ARG A 83 2.85 6.53 1.78
C ARG A 83 2.76 7.44 0.55
N VAL A 84 2.27 8.68 0.72
CA VAL A 84 2.24 9.67 -0.38
C VAL A 84 3.64 9.88 -0.95
N PHE A 85 4.65 10.08 -0.10
CA PHE A 85 6.04 10.23 -0.56
C PHE A 85 6.56 8.97 -1.27
N VAL A 86 6.26 7.79 -0.74
CA VAL A 86 6.62 6.51 -1.36
C VAL A 86 6.03 6.40 -2.77
N TYR A 87 4.75 6.71 -2.96
CA TYR A 87 4.11 6.63 -4.28
C TYR A 87 4.64 7.67 -5.28
N LEU A 88 5.09 8.85 -4.82
CA LEU A 88 5.81 9.81 -5.68
C LEU A 88 7.14 9.25 -6.18
N VAL A 89 7.87 8.53 -5.32
CA VAL A 89 9.11 7.83 -5.71
C VAL A 89 8.81 6.70 -6.69
N VAL A 90 7.79 5.88 -6.40
CA VAL A 90 7.30 4.82 -7.29
C VAL A 90 6.97 5.36 -8.68
N ALA A 91 6.25 6.48 -8.78
CA ALA A 91 5.92 7.10 -10.07
C ALA A 91 7.17 7.48 -10.88
N SER A 92 8.23 7.92 -10.19
CA SER A 92 9.52 8.21 -10.82
C SER A 92 10.22 6.93 -11.29
N VAL A 93 10.20 5.88 -10.47
CA VAL A 93 10.85 4.59 -10.76
C VAL A 93 10.16 3.81 -11.88
N VAL A 94 8.82 3.88 -11.98
CA VAL A 94 8.07 3.15 -13.01
C VAL A 94 8.36 3.66 -14.43
N SER A 95 8.92 4.86 -14.56
CA SER A 95 9.30 5.46 -15.85
C SER A 95 10.54 4.81 -16.49
N PHE A 96 11.29 4.00 -15.73
CA PHE A 96 12.42 3.24 -16.26
C PHE A 96 11.97 2.05 -17.10
N ARG A 97 12.90 1.44 -17.85
CA ARG A 97 12.59 0.22 -18.59
C ARG A 97 12.36 -0.96 -17.63
N PRO A 98 11.36 -1.82 -17.91
CA PRO A 98 11.14 -3.04 -17.15
C PRO A 98 12.41 -3.88 -17.01
N SER A 99 12.86 -4.05 -15.78
CA SER A 99 14.00 -4.91 -15.41
C SER A 99 13.77 -5.50 -14.03
N ILE A 100 14.44 -6.61 -13.70
CA ILE A 100 14.32 -7.27 -12.38
C ILE A 100 14.68 -6.28 -11.25
N ALA A 101 15.71 -5.45 -11.45
CA ALA A 101 16.11 -4.45 -10.46
C ALA A 101 15.02 -3.41 -10.21
N VAL A 102 14.36 -2.92 -11.28
CA VAL A 102 13.26 -1.96 -11.16
C VAL A 102 12.06 -2.61 -10.48
N VAL A 103 11.70 -3.85 -10.84
CA VAL A 103 10.60 -4.57 -10.19
C VAL A 103 10.88 -4.81 -8.71
N PHE A 104 12.10 -5.20 -8.37
CA PHE A 104 12.50 -5.39 -6.97
C PHE A 104 12.40 -4.07 -6.17
N ALA A 105 12.83 -2.96 -6.76
CA ALA A 105 12.70 -1.64 -6.14
C ALA A 105 11.22 -1.25 -5.94
N LEU A 106 10.38 -1.44 -6.96
CA LEU A 106 8.94 -1.14 -6.88
C LEU A 106 8.24 -2.02 -5.84
N ALA A 107 8.56 -3.32 -5.80
CA ALA A 107 8.02 -4.25 -4.81
C ALA A 107 8.45 -3.86 -3.39
N LEU A 108 9.73 -3.50 -3.19
CA LEU A 108 10.21 -3.05 -1.88
C LEU A 108 9.53 -1.76 -1.42
N LEU A 109 9.36 -0.78 -2.32
CA LEU A 109 8.64 0.46 -2.02
C LEU A 109 7.17 0.18 -1.65
N ASN A 110 6.50 -0.69 -2.41
CA ASN A 110 5.13 -1.09 -2.10
C ASN A 110 5.04 -1.82 -0.76
N LEU A 111 5.95 -2.75 -0.48
CA LEU A 111 6.02 -3.46 0.80
C LEU A 111 6.11 -2.49 1.99
N LEU A 112 6.94 -1.45 1.88
CA LEU A 112 7.05 -0.41 2.91
C LEU A 112 5.76 0.40 3.04
N SER A 113 5.12 0.73 1.91
CA SER A 113 3.81 1.41 1.90
C SER A 113 2.75 0.57 2.63
N ASP A 114 2.64 -0.72 2.30
CA ASP A 114 1.61 -1.60 2.84
C ASP A 114 1.81 -1.87 4.33
N LEU A 115 3.06 -2.14 4.76
CA LEU A 115 3.40 -2.33 6.16
C LEU A 115 3.06 -1.10 7.01
N THR A 116 3.29 0.10 6.48
CA THR A 116 2.95 1.35 7.20
C THR A 116 1.47 1.69 7.12
N GLY A 117 0.79 1.33 6.03
CA GLY A 117 -0.66 1.48 5.87
C GLY A 117 -1.45 0.65 6.89
N GLN A 118 -0.95 -0.52 7.28
CA GLN A 118 -1.62 -1.38 8.27
C GLN A 118 -1.88 -0.75 9.64
N TYR A 119 -1.22 0.35 10.00
CA TYR A 119 -1.52 1.09 11.22
C TYR A 119 -2.94 1.69 11.27
N GLU A 120 -3.57 1.88 10.11
CA GLU A 120 -4.92 2.45 10.02
C GLU A 120 -6.04 1.41 10.08
N ASN A 121 -5.70 0.12 9.94
CA ASN A 121 -6.62 -1.01 9.89
C ASN A 121 -6.87 -1.61 11.27
#